data_AF-A0A090SZT9-F1
#
_entry.id   AF-A0A090SZT9-F1
#
_cell.length_a   1.000
_cell.length_b   1.000
_cell.length_c   1.000
_cell.angle_alpha   90.00
_cell.angle_beta   90.00
_cell.angle_gamma   90.00
#
_symmetry.space_group_name_H-M   'P 1'
#
loop_
_entity.id
_entity.type
_entity.pdbx_description
1 polymer ?
#
loop_
_entity_poly.entity_id
_entity_poly.type
_entity_poly.pdbx_seq_one_letter_code
_entity_poly.pdbx_strand_id
1 'polypeptide(L)'
;METSSELSAMKLTLPFTDKLPNIPRRALPAIGAPVMVLAALAMIVLPIPAILLDLFFTFNIALAMVVLLVSVYTRRPLDFAAFPTVLLIATLLRLALNVASTRVVLLYGHEGGSAAGNVIEAFGNVVIGGNYAVGLVVFMILMIINFMVVTKGAGRISEVSARFTLDALPGKQMAIDADLNAGLIDQDQARLRRFEVTKEADFYGRWTVRPNLLRAMPLQVS
;
A
#
# COMPACT_ATOMS: atom_id res chain seq x y z
N MET A 1 -50.12 13.20 -27.28
CA MET A 1 -48.95 13.81 -27.94
C MET A 1 -48.50 14.96 -27.06
N GLU A 2 -47.81 14.66 -25.98
CA GLU A 2 -47.20 15.61 -25.05
C GLU A 2 -46.40 14.75 -24.07
N THR A 3 -45.06 14.90 -24.05
CA THR A 3 -44.06 14.41 -23.07
C THR A 3 -42.70 14.05 -23.72
N SER A 4 -42.19 14.85 -24.65
CA SER A 4 -40.78 14.71 -25.11
C SER A 4 -40.02 16.02 -25.27
N SER A 5 -40.54 17.12 -24.71
CA SER A 5 -39.93 18.46 -24.88
C SER A 5 -39.40 19.10 -23.59
N GLU A 6 -39.18 18.32 -22.53
CA GLU A 6 -38.64 18.83 -21.24
C GLU A 6 -37.26 18.26 -20.86
N LEU A 7 -36.59 17.49 -21.74
CA LEU A 7 -35.30 16.86 -21.42
C LEU A 7 -34.07 17.58 -21.99
N SER A 8 -34.22 18.78 -22.56
CA SER A 8 -33.13 19.54 -23.19
C SER A 8 -32.96 20.97 -22.65
N ALA A 9 -33.43 21.23 -21.43
CA ALA A 9 -33.39 22.55 -20.80
C ALA A 9 -32.52 22.60 -19.52
N MET A 10 -31.44 21.80 -19.47
CA MET A 10 -30.44 21.96 -18.40
C MET A 10 -29.02 21.74 -18.94
N LYS A 11 -28.68 22.44 -20.03
CA LYS A 11 -27.29 22.84 -20.27
C LYS A 11 -26.94 23.83 -19.17
N LEU A 12 -26.27 23.33 -18.15
CA LEU A 12 -25.72 24.09 -17.04
C LEU A 12 -24.65 25.05 -17.61
N THR A 13 -25.08 26.23 -18.05
CA THR A 13 -24.24 27.37 -18.41
C THR A 13 -23.44 27.75 -17.17
N LEU A 14 -22.19 27.30 -17.10
CA LEU A 14 -21.23 27.77 -16.10
C LEU A 14 -20.72 29.15 -16.54
N PRO A 15 -21.02 30.24 -15.82
CA PRO A 15 -20.65 31.61 -16.20
C PRO A 15 -19.17 31.96 -15.92
N PHE A 16 -18.28 30.97 -15.81
CA PHE A 16 -16.88 31.16 -15.39
C PHE A 16 -15.83 30.59 -16.34
N THR A 17 -16.22 30.07 -17.51
CA THR A 17 -15.29 29.45 -18.47
C THR A 17 -14.35 30.46 -19.16
N ASP A 18 -14.70 31.75 -19.21
CA ASP A 18 -13.94 32.74 -19.98
C ASP A 18 -12.89 33.53 -19.19
N LYS A 19 -12.61 33.15 -17.93
CA LYS A 19 -11.54 33.78 -17.13
C LYS A 19 -10.50 32.78 -16.64
N LEU A 20 -9.97 31.99 -17.56
CA LEU A 20 -8.74 31.22 -17.31
C LEU A 20 -7.51 32.04 -17.74
N PRO A 21 -6.63 32.44 -16.80
CA PRO A 21 -5.38 33.11 -17.15
C PRO A 21 -4.47 32.17 -17.95
N ASN A 22 -3.92 32.66 -19.06
CA ASN A 22 -2.93 31.96 -19.88
C ASN A 22 -1.60 31.83 -19.12
N ILE A 23 -1.41 30.71 -18.41
CA ILE A 23 -0.18 30.44 -17.64
C ILE A 23 0.90 29.88 -18.58
N PRO A 24 2.08 30.50 -18.69
CA PRO A 24 3.17 30.04 -19.56
C PRO A 24 3.72 28.69 -19.09
N ARG A 25 3.85 27.74 -20.03
CA ARG A 25 4.21 26.32 -19.83
C ARG A 25 5.55 26.03 -19.13
N ARG A 26 6.30 27.05 -18.70
CA ARG A 26 7.64 26.93 -18.11
C ARG A 26 7.66 26.97 -16.57
N ALA A 27 6.53 27.28 -15.92
CA ALA A 27 6.40 27.30 -14.45
C ALA A 27 5.65 26.08 -13.87
N LEU A 28 5.30 25.08 -14.70
CA LEU A 28 4.56 23.87 -14.28
C LEU A 28 5.17 23.05 -13.13
N PRO A 29 6.50 22.93 -12.93
CA PRO A 29 7.00 22.03 -11.89
C PRO A 29 6.77 22.52 -10.46
N ALA A 30 6.62 23.84 -10.23
CA ALA A 30 6.45 24.39 -8.88
C ALA A 30 4.98 24.49 -8.43
N ILE A 31 4.05 24.65 -9.38
CA ILE A 31 2.60 24.69 -9.11
C ILE A 31 1.98 23.28 -9.15
N GLY A 32 2.65 22.31 -9.78
CA GLY A 32 2.17 20.94 -9.90
C GLY A 32 2.00 20.21 -8.56
N ALA A 33 2.90 20.41 -7.60
CA ALA A 33 2.78 19.81 -6.27
C ALA A 33 1.55 20.31 -5.49
N PRO A 34 1.31 21.63 -5.31
CA PRO A 34 0.12 22.11 -4.62
C PRO A 34 -1.19 21.80 -5.37
N VAL A 35 -1.20 21.80 -6.71
CA VAL A 35 -2.38 21.40 -7.50
C VAL A 35 -2.64 19.90 -7.42
N MET A 36 -1.61 19.06 -7.38
CA MET A 36 -1.76 17.61 -7.15
C MET A 36 -2.28 17.32 -5.74
N VAL A 37 -1.81 18.06 -4.73
CA VAL A 37 -2.32 17.97 -3.35
C VAL A 37 -3.77 18.44 -3.28
N LEU A 38 -4.13 19.55 -3.92
CA LEU A 38 -5.52 20.03 -4.03
C LEU A 38 -6.42 19.06 -4.79
N ALA A 39 -5.92 18.41 -5.84
CA ALA A 39 -6.65 17.39 -6.60
C ALA A 39 -6.80 16.08 -5.81
N ALA A 40 -5.79 15.68 -5.02
CA ALA A 40 -5.87 14.55 -4.10
C ALA A 40 -6.86 14.83 -2.95
N LEU A 41 -6.85 16.05 -2.42
CA LEU A 41 -7.86 16.53 -1.46
C LEU A 41 -9.26 16.56 -2.10
N ALA A 42 -9.39 16.96 -3.37
CA ALA A 42 -10.66 16.96 -4.09
C ALA A 42 -11.18 15.54 -4.38
N MET A 43 -10.31 14.56 -4.61
CA MET A 43 -10.66 13.15 -4.76
C MET A 43 -11.11 12.53 -3.42
N ILE A 44 -10.55 13.01 -2.31
CA ILE A 44 -11.09 12.84 -0.95
C ILE A 44 -12.44 13.55 -0.76
N VAL A 45 -12.90 14.39 -1.68
CA VAL A 45 -14.16 15.17 -1.55
C VAL A 45 -15.28 14.68 -2.48
N LEU A 46 -15.06 13.75 -3.43
CA LEU A 46 -16.18 13.20 -4.24
C LEU A 46 -16.86 11.95 -3.62
N PRO A 47 -18.07 12.05 -3.05
CA PRO A 47 -18.70 10.94 -2.34
C PRO A 47 -19.05 9.81 -3.31
N ILE A 48 -18.56 8.60 -3.03
CA ILE A 48 -18.99 7.39 -3.74
C ILE A 48 -20.36 7.00 -3.18
N PRO A 49 -21.37 6.70 -4.01
CA PRO A 49 -22.66 6.25 -3.53
C PRO A 49 -22.52 4.95 -2.72
N ALA A 50 -23.20 4.85 -1.58
CA ALA A 50 -23.11 3.73 -0.64
C ALA A 50 -23.39 2.36 -1.31
N ILE A 51 -24.24 2.33 -2.34
CA ILE A 51 -24.58 1.13 -3.12
C ILE A 51 -23.34 0.56 -3.85
N LEU A 52 -22.50 1.41 -4.43
CA LEU A 52 -21.28 0.96 -5.10
C LEU A 52 -20.28 0.42 -4.08
N LEU A 53 -20.18 1.07 -2.93
CA LEU A 53 -19.30 0.64 -1.84
C LEU A 53 -19.68 -0.77 -1.36
N ASP A 54 -20.96 -1.02 -1.08
CA ASP A 54 -21.46 -2.35 -0.67
C ASP A 54 -21.14 -3.42 -1.71
N LEU A 55 -21.31 -3.11 -3.01
CA LEU A 55 -20.99 -4.03 -4.10
C LEU A 55 -19.50 -4.37 -4.12
N PHE A 56 -18.62 -3.37 -4.04
CA PHE A 56 -17.17 -3.60 -4.04
C PHE A 56 -16.68 -4.30 -2.77
N PHE A 57 -17.26 -4.01 -1.60
CA PHE A 57 -16.92 -4.67 -0.35
C PHE A 57 -17.32 -6.15 -0.38
N THR A 58 -18.54 -6.45 -0.84
CA THR A 58 -19.03 -7.82 -1.04
C THR A 58 -18.18 -8.57 -2.06
N PHE A 59 -17.85 -7.93 -3.19
CA PHE A 59 -16.96 -8.49 -4.21
C PHE A 59 -15.56 -8.77 -3.65
N ASN A 60 -15.01 -7.89 -2.82
CA ASN A 60 -13.70 -8.09 -2.18
C ASN A 60 -13.72 -9.31 -1.26
N ILE A 61 -14.75 -9.48 -0.42
CA ILE A 61 -14.90 -10.64 0.46
C ILE A 61 -15.04 -11.92 -0.36
N ALA A 62 -15.86 -11.91 -1.42
CA ALA A 62 -16.03 -13.04 -2.32
C ALA A 62 -14.70 -13.42 -3.00
N LEU A 63 -13.96 -12.44 -3.53
CA LEU A 63 -12.65 -12.66 -4.15
C LEU A 63 -11.64 -13.22 -3.14
N ALA A 64 -11.62 -12.70 -1.91
CA ALA A 64 -10.77 -13.20 -0.84
C ALA A 64 -11.09 -14.67 -0.50
N MET A 65 -12.39 -15.04 -0.49
CA MET A 65 -12.82 -16.41 -0.24
C MET A 65 -12.44 -17.35 -1.39
N VAL A 66 -12.53 -16.91 -2.64
CA VAL A 66 -12.05 -17.66 -3.81
C VAL A 66 -10.54 -17.87 -3.73
N VAL A 67 -9.76 -16.83 -3.43
CA VAL A 67 -8.30 -16.93 -3.26
C VAL A 67 -7.95 -17.89 -2.12
N LEU A 68 -8.69 -17.86 -1.01
CA LEU A 68 -8.51 -18.79 0.10
C LEU A 68 -8.78 -20.23 -0.34
N LEU A 69 -9.89 -20.48 -1.06
CA LEU A 69 -10.23 -21.81 -1.57
C LEU A 69 -9.14 -22.32 -2.53
N VAL A 70 -8.73 -21.49 -3.48
CA VAL A 70 -7.65 -21.81 -4.41
C VAL A 70 -6.37 -22.13 -3.65
N SER A 71 -5.99 -21.32 -2.66
CA SER A 71 -4.81 -21.56 -1.82
C SER A 71 -4.85 -22.90 -1.09
N VAL A 72 -6.00 -23.29 -0.53
CA VAL A 72 -6.17 -24.57 0.20
C VAL A 72 -6.12 -25.78 -0.74
N TYR A 73 -6.62 -25.66 -1.97
CA TYR A 73 -6.72 -26.77 -2.92
C TYR A 73 -5.57 -26.87 -3.93
N THR A 74 -4.75 -25.82 -4.05
CA THR A 74 -3.64 -25.78 -5.02
C THR A 74 -2.48 -26.67 -4.59
N ARG A 75 -2.09 -27.63 -5.45
CA ARG A 75 -0.94 -28.53 -5.24
C ARG A 75 0.22 -28.31 -6.23
N ARG A 76 0.08 -27.42 -7.22
CA ARG A 76 1.06 -27.26 -8.30
C ARG A 76 1.87 -25.95 -8.19
N PRO A 77 3.20 -26.00 -8.43
CA PRO A 77 4.09 -24.81 -8.42
C PRO A 77 3.74 -23.74 -9.47
N LEU A 78 3.04 -24.09 -10.55
CA LEU A 78 2.70 -23.12 -11.61
C LEU A 78 1.67 -22.07 -11.14
N ASP A 79 0.77 -22.45 -10.22
CA ASP A 79 -0.22 -21.54 -9.64
C ASP A 79 0.43 -20.54 -8.66
N PHE A 80 1.62 -20.85 -8.14
CA PHE A 80 2.40 -19.92 -7.30
C PHE A 80 2.90 -18.70 -8.06
N ALA A 81 3.02 -18.74 -9.39
CA ALA A 81 3.50 -17.59 -10.17
C ALA A 81 2.42 -16.50 -10.33
N ALA A 82 1.14 -16.88 -10.47
CA ALA A 82 0.02 -15.94 -10.56
C ALA A 82 -0.47 -15.47 -9.17
N PHE A 83 -0.18 -16.24 -8.13
CA PHE A 83 -0.63 -16.00 -6.76
C PHE A 83 -0.22 -14.63 -6.17
N PRO A 84 1.06 -14.17 -6.27
CA PRO A 84 1.47 -12.85 -5.81
C PRO A 84 0.73 -11.71 -6.51
N THR A 85 0.49 -11.81 -7.82
CA THR A 85 -0.17 -10.77 -8.60
C THR A 85 -1.65 -10.64 -8.22
N VAL A 86 -2.35 -11.75 -8.04
CA VAL A 86 -3.76 -11.75 -7.57
C VAL A 86 -3.85 -11.18 -6.15
N LEU A 87 -2.93 -11.56 -5.27
CA LEU A 87 -2.86 -10.98 -3.91
C LEU A 87 -2.55 -9.48 -3.93
N LEU A 88 -1.65 -9.02 -4.81
CA LEU A 88 -1.31 -7.60 -4.95
C LEU A 88 -2.53 -6.79 -5.41
N ILE A 89 -3.30 -7.29 -6.38
CA ILE A 89 -4.53 -6.63 -6.84
C ILE A 89 -5.59 -6.64 -5.72
N ALA A 90 -5.79 -7.78 -5.04
CA ALA A 90 -6.76 -7.91 -3.96
C ALA A 90 -6.45 -6.98 -2.77
N THR A 91 -5.16 -6.83 -2.44
CA THR A 91 -4.69 -5.95 -1.36
C THR A 91 -4.81 -4.48 -1.72
N LEU A 92 -4.51 -4.08 -2.96
CA LEU A 92 -4.73 -2.72 -3.43
C LEU A 92 -6.23 -2.36 -3.42
N LEU A 93 -7.09 -3.26 -3.89
CA LEU A 93 -8.55 -3.10 -3.81
C LEU A 93 -9.00 -2.91 -2.36
N ARG A 94 -8.44 -3.71 -1.43
CA ARG A 94 -8.73 -3.61 0.01
C ARG A 94 -8.31 -2.25 0.58
N LEU A 95 -7.13 -1.75 0.21
CA LEU A 95 -6.67 -0.42 0.64
C LEU A 95 -7.60 0.69 0.14
N ALA A 96 -7.97 0.65 -1.15
CA ALA A 96 -8.87 1.62 -1.76
C ALA A 96 -10.25 1.64 -1.09
N LEU A 97 -10.81 0.46 -0.80
CA LEU A 97 -12.10 0.33 -0.13
C LEU A 97 -12.07 0.78 1.33
N ASN A 98 -10.97 0.54 2.05
CA ASN A 98 -10.82 1.03 3.42
C ASN A 98 -10.79 2.57 3.46
N VAL A 99 -10.11 3.23 2.52
CA VAL A 99 -10.07 4.70 2.45
C VAL A 99 -11.43 5.27 2.00
N ALA A 100 -12.10 4.63 1.04
CA ALA A 100 -13.43 5.05 0.60
C ALA A 100 -14.49 4.89 1.72
N SER A 101 -14.44 3.78 2.46
CA SER A 101 -15.39 3.47 3.53
C SER A 101 -15.23 4.35 4.76
N THR A 102 -14.02 4.62 5.23
CA THR A 102 -13.82 5.54 6.36
C THR A 102 -14.39 6.91 6.05
N ARG A 103 -14.27 7.36 4.81
CA ARG A 103 -14.86 8.63 4.39
C ARG A 103 -16.39 8.60 4.38
N VAL A 104 -17.02 7.60 3.77
CA VAL A 104 -18.49 7.48 3.71
C VAL A 104 -19.06 7.34 5.13
N VAL A 105 -18.41 6.59 6.00
CA VAL A 105 -18.75 6.45 7.42
C VAL A 105 -18.63 7.79 8.16
N LEU A 106 -17.60 8.60 7.90
CA LEU A 106 -17.45 9.91 8.55
C LEU A 106 -18.45 10.96 8.05
N LEU A 107 -18.80 10.96 6.76
CA LEU A 107 -19.75 11.92 6.19
C LEU A 107 -21.21 11.57 6.50
N TYR A 108 -21.59 10.30 6.37
CA TYR A 108 -22.98 9.86 6.43
C TYR A 108 -23.30 8.98 7.66
N GLY A 109 -22.30 8.57 8.44
CA GLY A 109 -22.52 7.73 9.62
C GLY A 109 -23.32 8.39 10.74
N HIS A 110 -23.45 9.71 10.74
CA HIS A 110 -24.30 10.45 11.69
C HIS A 110 -25.79 10.46 11.31
N GLU A 111 -26.13 10.15 10.05
CA GLU A 111 -27.52 10.11 9.55
C GLU A 111 -28.19 8.73 9.74
N GLY A 112 -27.45 7.73 10.23
CA GLY A 112 -27.91 6.38 10.53
C GLY A 112 -27.05 5.30 9.87
N GLY A 113 -27.03 4.09 10.45
CA GLY A 113 -26.21 2.96 9.96
C GLY A 113 -26.44 2.60 8.48
N SER A 114 -27.67 2.79 8.00
CA SER A 114 -28.07 2.54 6.62
C SER A 114 -27.44 3.48 5.58
N ALA A 115 -26.96 4.66 5.99
CA ALA A 115 -26.36 5.63 5.08
C ALA A 115 -24.88 5.32 4.77
N ALA A 116 -24.21 4.53 5.62
CA ALA A 116 -22.82 4.11 5.42
C ALA A 116 -22.68 2.87 4.51
N GLY A 117 -23.74 2.08 4.35
CA GLY A 117 -23.78 0.82 3.59
C GLY A 117 -24.28 -0.35 4.44
N ASN A 118 -25.09 -1.22 3.85
CA ASN A 118 -25.72 -2.36 4.53
C ASN A 118 -24.69 -3.38 5.01
N VAL A 119 -23.59 -3.54 4.28
CA VAL A 119 -22.52 -4.48 4.65
C VAL A 119 -21.83 -3.98 5.92
N ILE A 120 -21.53 -2.69 5.99
CA ILE A 120 -20.88 -2.08 7.16
C ILE A 120 -21.80 -2.14 8.38
N GLU A 121 -23.09 -1.85 8.22
CA GLU A 121 -24.09 -1.95 9.30
C GLU A 121 -24.22 -3.40 9.82
N ALA A 122 -24.30 -4.38 8.92
CA ALA A 122 -24.37 -5.79 9.30
C ALA A 122 -23.11 -6.25 10.05
N PHE A 123 -21.92 -5.87 9.57
CA PHE A 123 -20.66 -6.16 10.27
C PHE A 123 -20.59 -5.46 11.63
N GLY A 124 -21.04 -4.21 11.72
CA GLY A 124 -21.09 -3.46 12.98
C GLY A 124 -21.97 -4.14 14.02
N ASN A 125 -23.19 -4.55 13.62
CA ASN A 125 -24.12 -5.26 14.50
C ASN A 125 -23.57 -6.62 14.97
N VAL A 126 -22.86 -7.35 14.10
CA VAL A 126 -22.22 -8.63 14.45
C VAL A 126 -21.08 -8.44 15.46
N VAL A 127 -20.28 -7.39 15.33
CA VAL A 127 -19.13 -7.12 16.22
C VAL A 127 -19.59 -6.55 17.57
N ILE A 128 -20.60 -5.67 17.57
CA ILE A 128 -21.08 -4.99 18.78
C ILE A 128 -22.04 -5.88 19.58
N GLY A 129 -22.77 -6.79 18.92
CA GLY A 129 -23.64 -7.77 19.60
C GLY A 129 -24.71 -7.13 20.50
N GLY A 130 -25.10 -5.88 20.21
CA GLY A 130 -26.04 -5.10 21.02
C GLY A 130 -25.43 -4.34 22.21
N ASN A 131 -24.12 -4.47 22.47
CA ASN A 131 -23.43 -3.73 23.52
C ASN A 131 -22.16 -3.02 22.99
N TYR A 132 -22.24 -1.68 22.88
CA TYR A 132 -21.13 -0.84 22.43
C TYR A 132 -19.82 -1.04 23.21
N ALA A 133 -19.89 -1.38 24.51
CA ALA A 133 -18.70 -1.66 25.32
C ALA A 133 -17.98 -2.92 24.84
N VAL A 134 -18.72 -3.98 24.48
CA VAL A 134 -18.16 -5.22 23.91
C VAL A 134 -17.50 -4.92 22.57
N GLY A 135 -18.17 -4.15 21.70
CA GLY A 135 -17.63 -3.73 20.41
C GLY A 135 -16.31 -2.97 20.54
N LEU A 136 -16.21 -2.04 21.51
CA LEU A 136 -14.98 -1.26 21.74
C LEU A 136 -13.81 -2.13 22.22
N VAL A 137 -14.08 -3.10 23.11
CA VAL A 137 -13.06 -4.06 23.57
C VAL A 137 -12.57 -4.93 22.39
N VAL A 138 -13.48 -5.48 21.59
CA VAL A 138 -13.13 -6.28 20.40
C VAL A 138 -12.34 -5.45 19.39
N PHE A 139 -12.75 -4.21 19.14
CA PHE A 139 -12.03 -3.28 18.26
C PHE A 139 -10.59 -3.05 18.73
N MET A 140 -10.38 -2.83 20.03
CA MET A 140 -9.05 -2.64 20.60
C MET A 140 -8.17 -3.88 20.45
N ILE A 141 -8.72 -5.08 20.68
CA ILE A 141 -8.01 -6.35 20.47
C ILE A 141 -7.58 -6.48 18.99
N LEU A 142 -8.51 -6.25 18.06
CA LEU A 142 -8.22 -6.33 16.62
C LEU A 142 -7.17 -5.30 16.19
N MET A 143 -7.22 -4.08 16.72
CA MET A 143 -6.23 -3.03 16.47
C MET A 143 -4.83 -3.48 16.92
N ILE A 144 -4.71 -4.02 18.14
CA ILE A 144 -3.42 -4.49 18.68
C ILE A 144 -2.88 -5.64 17.84
N ILE A 145 -3.71 -6.63 17.50
CA ILE A 145 -3.31 -7.77 16.67
C ILE A 145 -2.86 -7.27 15.29
N ASN A 146 -3.62 -6.39 14.65
CA ASN A 146 -3.29 -5.83 13.34
C ASN A 146 -1.93 -5.13 13.37
N PHE A 147 -1.70 -4.26 14.35
CA PHE A 147 -0.43 -3.55 14.50
C PHE A 147 0.74 -4.51 14.79
N MET A 148 0.55 -5.50 15.67
CA MET A 148 1.58 -6.48 16.01
C MET A 148 1.97 -7.34 14.81
N VAL A 149 1.01 -7.78 13.99
CA VAL A 149 1.27 -8.59 12.79
C VAL A 149 2.01 -7.78 11.73
N VAL A 150 1.61 -6.53 11.48
CA VAL A 150 2.31 -5.65 10.52
C VAL A 150 3.76 -5.43 10.94
N THR A 151 3.97 -5.10 12.22
CA THR A 151 5.30 -4.81 12.77
C THR A 151 6.20 -6.05 12.75
N LYS A 152 5.69 -7.21 13.19
CA LYS A 152 6.46 -8.47 13.19
C LYS A 152 6.67 -9.03 11.78
N GLY A 153 5.70 -8.87 10.89
CA GLY A 153 5.77 -9.30 9.49
C GLY A 153 6.80 -8.53 8.69
N ALA A 154 6.82 -7.20 8.83
CA ALA A 154 7.80 -6.33 8.19
C ALA A 154 9.24 -6.64 8.65
N GLY A 155 9.44 -6.95 9.93
CA GLY A 155 10.76 -7.30 10.47
C GLY A 155 11.35 -8.56 9.83
N ARG A 156 10.54 -9.62 9.67
CA ARG A 156 10.97 -10.90 9.07
C ARG A 156 11.35 -10.76 7.59
N ILE A 157 10.60 -9.94 6.84
CA ILE A 157 10.88 -9.70 5.42
C ILE A 157 12.17 -8.88 5.25
N SER A 158 12.39 -7.88 6.10
CA SER A 158 13.60 -7.04 6.08
C SER A 158 14.88 -7.83 6.39
N GLU A 159 14.83 -8.72 7.39
CA GLU A 159 15.96 -9.61 7.73
C GLU A 159 16.33 -10.52 6.55
N VAL A 160 15.32 -11.10 5.89
CA VAL A 160 15.50 -12.03 4.78
C VAL A 160 16.02 -11.32 3.52
N SER A 161 15.53 -10.12 3.21
CA SER A 161 16.05 -9.33 2.08
C SER A 161 17.49 -8.86 2.31
N ALA A 162 17.84 -8.44 3.53
CA ALA A 162 19.21 -8.08 3.89
C ALA A 162 20.14 -9.29 3.77
N ARG A 163 19.71 -10.44 4.31
CA ARG A 163 20.48 -11.68 4.22
C ARG A 163 20.63 -12.17 2.78
N PHE A 164 19.59 -12.12 1.95
CA PHE A 164 19.71 -12.48 0.53
C PHE A 164 20.63 -11.54 -0.26
N THR A 165 20.67 -10.27 0.10
CA THR A 165 21.60 -9.30 -0.53
C THR A 165 23.05 -9.57 -0.09
N LEU A 166 23.26 -9.91 1.18
CA LEU A 166 24.58 -10.26 1.72
C LEU A 166 25.07 -11.64 1.24
N ASP A 167 24.17 -12.63 1.15
CA ASP A 167 24.46 -13.99 0.66
C ASP A 167 24.77 -14.02 -0.85
N ALA A 168 24.41 -12.97 -1.60
CA ALA A 168 24.75 -12.83 -3.02
C ALA A 168 26.17 -12.26 -3.27
N LEU A 169 26.83 -11.70 -2.25
CA LEU A 169 28.16 -11.08 -2.38
C LEU A 169 29.29 -12.07 -2.72
N PRO A 170 29.35 -13.28 -2.12
CA PRO A 170 30.33 -14.29 -2.51
C PRO A 170 30.17 -14.72 -3.97
N GLY A 171 28.94 -14.81 -4.47
CA GLY A 171 28.66 -15.14 -5.87
C GLY A 171 29.16 -14.08 -6.84
N LYS A 172 28.96 -12.79 -6.51
CA LYS A 172 29.51 -11.68 -7.31
C LYS A 172 31.05 -11.67 -7.29
N GLN A 173 31.67 -12.02 -6.16
CA GLN A 173 33.13 -12.13 -6.06
C GLN A 173 33.67 -13.33 -6.86
N MET A 174 33.00 -14.48 -6.79
CA MET A 174 33.36 -15.66 -7.59
C MET A 174 33.25 -15.42 -9.10
N ALA A 175 32.27 -14.63 -9.55
CA ALA A 175 32.16 -14.26 -10.97
C ALA A 175 33.33 -13.39 -11.44
N ILE A 176 33.78 -12.43 -10.61
CA ILE A 176 34.96 -11.60 -10.92
C ILE A 176 36.23 -12.47 -10.97
N ASP A 177 36.35 -13.44 -10.08
CA ASP A 177 37.51 -14.33 -10.03
C ASP A 177 37.55 -15.28 -11.25
N ALA A 178 36.39 -15.76 -11.68
CA ALA A 178 36.25 -16.55 -12.91
C ALA A 178 36.59 -15.72 -14.16
N ASP A 179 36.12 -14.48 -14.25
CA ASP A 179 36.43 -13.57 -15.36
C ASP A 179 37.93 -13.24 -15.43
N LEU A 180 38.58 -13.04 -14.28
CA LEU A 180 40.02 -12.78 -14.18
C LEU A 180 40.83 -14.01 -14.61
N ASN A 181 40.44 -15.19 -14.13
CA ASN A 181 41.12 -16.45 -14.46
C ASN A 181 40.90 -16.87 -15.93
N ALA A 182 39.79 -16.44 -16.55
CA ALA A 182 39.52 -16.61 -17.98
C ALA A 182 40.22 -15.58 -18.88
N GLY A 183 40.90 -14.57 -18.30
CA GLY A 183 41.59 -13.50 -19.03
C GLY A 183 40.65 -12.48 -19.68
N LEU A 184 39.37 -12.43 -19.29
CA LEU A 184 38.36 -11.49 -19.81
C LEU A 184 38.51 -10.09 -19.20
N ILE A 185 39.15 -9.99 -18.03
CA ILE A 185 39.42 -8.73 -17.31
C ILE A 185 40.87 -8.72 -16.78
N ASP A 186 41.44 -7.53 -16.68
CA ASP A 186 42.78 -7.29 -16.12
C ASP A 186 42.75 -7.11 -14.60
N GLN A 187 43.89 -7.27 -13.93
CA GLN A 187 44.07 -7.15 -12.47
C GLN A 187 43.52 -5.82 -11.93
N ASP A 188 43.80 -4.70 -12.60
CA ASP A 188 43.31 -3.39 -12.18
C ASP A 188 41.79 -3.25 -12.32
N GLN A 189 41.19 -3.87 -13.35
CA GLN A 189 39.73 -3.89 -13.52
C GLN A 189 39.03 -4.79 -12.50
N ALA A 190 39.62 -5.95 -12.18
CA ALA A 190 39.13 -6.83 -11.12
C ALA A 190 39.14 -6.13 -9.76
N ARG A 191 40.18 -5.33 -9.48
CA ARG A 191 40.30 -4.54 -8.25
C ARG A 191 39.22 -3.47 -8.14
N LEU A 192 38.93 -2.76 -9.23
CA LEU A 192 37.89 -1.74 -9.29
C LEU A 192 36.50 -2.35 -9.11
N ARG A 193 36.19 -3.47 -9.79
CA ARG A 193 34.92 -4.18 -9.64
C ARG A 193 34.71 -4.77 -8.23
N ARG A 194 35.74 -5.34 -7.60
CA ARG A 194 35.66 -5.80 -6.21
C ARG A 194 35.40 -4.62 -5.25
N PHE A 195 35.99 -3.46 -5.51
CA PHE A 195 35.75 -2.26 -4.71
C PHE A 195 34.31 -1.76 -4.86
N GLU A 196 33.74 -1.80 -6.06
CA GLU A 196 32.34 -1.44 -6.31
C GLU A 196 31.36 -2.41 -5.63
N VAL A 197 31.58 -3.74 -5.75
CA VAL A 197 30.77 -4.77 -5.08
C VAL A 197 30.83 -4.62 -3.56
N THR A 198 32.01 -4.27 -3.02
CA THR A 198 32.18 -4.01 -1.58
C THR A 198 31.45 -2.72 -1.15
N LYS A 199 31.49 -1.65 -1.95
CA LYS A 199 30.72 -0.42 -1.70
C LYS A 199 29.21 -0.65 -1.71
N GLU A 200 28.74 -1.49 -2.62
CA GLU A 200 27.34 -1.87 -2.73
C GLU A 200 26.90 -2.66 -1.48
N ALA A 201 27.70 -3.64 -1.04
CA ALA A 201 27.51 -4.37 0.22
C ALA A 201 27.43 -3.43 1.43
N ASP A 202 28.37 -2.48 1.52
CA ASP A 202 28.47 -1.51 2.61
C ASP A 202 27.28 -0.55 2.65
N PHE A 203 26.73 -0.18 1.50
CA PHE A 203 25.51 0.60 1.42
C PHE A 203 24.35 -0.17 2.05
N TYR A 204 24.07 -1.41 1.59
CA TYR A 204 23.00 -2.25 2.14
C TYR A 204 23.22 -2.64 3.62
N GLY A 205 24.48 -2.81 4.05
CA GLY A 205 24.85 -3.05 5.45
C GLY A 205 24.55 -1.87 6.38
N ARG A 206 24.69 -0.62 5.91
CA ARG A 206 24.37 0.58 6.70
C ARG A 206 22.87 0.82 6.88
N TRP A 207 22.02 0.29 6.00
CA TRP A 207 20.56 0.35 6.18
C TRP A 207 20.03 -0.68 7.20
N THR A 208 20.83 -1.69 7.58
CA THR A 208 20.38 -2.82 8.42
C THR A 208 20.89 -2.79 9.88
N VAL A 209 21.64 -1.76 10.29
CA VAL A 209 22.35 -1.64 11.59
C VAL A 209 22.03 -0.23 12.16
N ARG A 210 21.28 0.04 13.25
CA ARG A 210 21.06 -0.59 14.57
C ARG A 210 19.78 -0.07 15.29
N PRO A 211 19.16 -0.85 16.20
CA PRO A 211 18.44 -0.29 17.36
C PRO A 211 19.16 -0.43 18.72
N ASN A 212 20.39 -0.96 18.80
CA ASN A 212 21.04 -1.29 20.09
C ASN A 212 22.36 -0.56 20.41
N LEU A 213 22.42 0.76 20.21
CA LEU A 213 23.60 1.58 20.57
C LEU A 213 23.68 2.05 22.03
N LEU A 214 22.70 1.72 22.89
CA LEU A 214 22.62 2.25 24.26
C LEU A 214 23.25 1.37 25.36
N ARG A 215 23.94 0.26 25.04
CA ARG A 215 24.51 -0.65 26.06
C ARG A 215 26.04 -0.69 26.18
N ALA A 216 26.76 0.20 25.50
CA ALA A 216 28.22 0.26 25.59
C ALA A 216 28.70 1.66 25.98
N MET A 217 28.35 2.09 27.20
CA MET A 217 29.18 3.08 27.92
C MET A 217 29.82 2.35 29.11
N PRO A 218 31.16 2.28 29.19
CA PRO A 218 31.81 1.85 30.41
C PRO A 218 31.63 2.96 31.44
N LEU A 219 30.87 2.68 32.50
CA LEU A 219 30.93 3.46 33.74
C LEU A 219 32.31 3.23 34.36
N GLN A 220 33.25 4.12 34.04
CA GLN A 220 34.34 4.42 34.96
C GLN A 220 33.74 5.23 36.11
N VAL A 221 33.64 4.63 37.29
CA VAL A 221 33.53 5.37 38.54
C VAL A 221 34.70 4.94 39.41
N SER A 222 35.48 5.94 39.78
CA SER A 222 36.62 5.90 40.69
C SER A 222 36.21 5.56 42.13
#